data_AF-A0A850G7H6-F1
#
_entry.id   AF-A0A850G7H6-F1
#
_cell.length_a   1.000
_cell.length_b   1.000
_cell.length_c   1.000
_cell.angle_alpha   90.00
_cell.angle_beta   90.00
_cell.angle_gamma   90.00
#
_symmetry.space_group_name_H-M   'P 1'
#
loop_
_entity.id
_entity.type
_entity.pdbx_description
1 polymer ?
#
loop_
_entity_poly.entity_id
_entity_poly.type
_entity_poly.pdbx_seq_one_letter_code
_entity_poly.pdbx_strand_id
1 'polypeptide(L)'
;MLLTATITDEEFIEFARGLLPVRVDLSDDGSASRYLEIAVLQDMHLIEGVGLSVTAPIEIHWPDRQLLTRFRVERFGLRLEPHLVPSPAGMALKVDLRCGDIDLRWIPKAIDGLLAKEIDSRVRAMELGFTWDFSETLSFHLDEASGRSTVAGFDFDVSSAKLVVGARALELLVPMKMGISRRGVGPQALPASASELPPELTTNEPVPAAANEPVPATAEPAPAPKPVAEPKPRPAPSTPIPAAANEAAAKPAPATAPTELSVSPTSKPDSKPTPRPTPAPTPR
;
A
#
# COMPACT_ATOMS: atom_id res chain seq x y z
N MET A 1 -10.48 20.05 -15.78
CA MET A 1 -10.26 20.50 -14.39
C MET A 1 -9.17 19.62 -13.79
N LEU A 2 -8.39 20.11 -12.82
CA LEU A 2 -7.40 19.30 -12.11
C LEU A 2 -7.80 19.27 -10.63
N LEU A 3 -7.97 18.08 -10.07
CA LEU A 3 -8.14 17.87 -8.65
C LEU A 3 -6.81 17.38 -8.05
N THR A 4 -6.45 17.95 -6.91
CA THR A 4 -5.29 17.52 -6.13
C THR A 4 -5.80 17.06 -4.78
N ALA A 5 -5.57 15.79 -4.44
CA ALA A 5 -5.75 15.27 -3.10
C ALA A 5 -4.38 15.04 -2.47
N THR A 6 -4.19 15.49 -1.23
CA THR A 6 -2.94 15.38 -0.50
C THR A 6 -3.19 14.60 0.78
N ILE A 7 -2.38 13.58 1.03
CA ILE A 7 -2.35 12.82 2.28
C ILE A 7 -0.98 13.09 2.91
N THR A 8 -0.98 13.74 4.07
CA THR A 8 0.25 14.05 4.81
C THR A 8 0.92 12.78 5.35
N ASP A 9 2.20 12.86 5.73
CA ASP A 9 2.88 11.75 6.39
C ASP A 9 2.20 11.38 7.72
N GLU A 10 1.69 12.35 8.49
CA GLU A 10 0.94 12.06 9.71
C GLU A 10 -0.37 11.29 9.43
N GLU A 11 -1.15 11.70 8.44
CA GLU A 11 -2.40 11.02 8.07
C GLU A 11 -2.13 9.61 7.55
N PHE A 12 -1.07 9.43 6.75
CA PHE A 12 -0.72 8.12 6.22
C PHE A 12 -0.18 7.18 7.32
N ILE A 13 0.52 7.73 8.32
CA ILE A 13 0.93 7.01 9.52
C ILE A 13 -0.27 6.58 10.37
N GLU A 14 -1.23 7.47 10.60
CA GLU A 14 -2.46 7.14 11.34
C GLU A 14 -3.28 6.07 10.61
N PHE A 15 -3.39 6.18 9.29
CA PHE A 15 -3.97 5.15 8.45
C PHE A 15 -3.25 3.80 8.62
N ALA A 16 -1.92 3.77 8.54
CA ALA A 16 -1.14 2.55 8.71
C ALA A 16 -1.29 1.93 10.10
N ARG A 17 -1.41 2.75 11.15
CA ARG A 17 -1.71 2.29 12.52
C ARG A 17 -3.07 1.62 12.62
N GLY A 18 -4.07 2.14 11.91
CA GLY A 18 -5.42 1.58 11.86
C GLY A 18 -5.49 0.21 11.19
N LEU A 19 -4.49 -0.15 10.37
CA LEU A 19 -4.43 -1.45 9.71
C LEU A 19 -3.92 -2.58 10.62
N LEU A 20 -3.35 -2.29 11.79
CA LEU A 20 -2.63 -3.26 12.63
C LEU A 20 -3.19 -3.35 14.05
N PRO A 21 -2.99 -4.50 14.76
CA PRO A 21 -2.16 -5.66 14.40
C PRO A 21 -2.77 -6.53 13.30
N VAL A 22 -1.90 -7.23 12.56
CA VAL A 22 -2.29 -8.11 11.45
C VAL A 22 -1.71 -9.49 11.69
N ARG A 23 -2.56 -10.51 11.56
CA ARG A 23 -2.15 -11.90 11.55
C ARG A 23 -2.18 -12.44 10.12
N VAL A 24 -1.03 -12.87 9.65
CA VAL A 24 -0.83 -13.49 8.34
C VAL A 24 -0.80 -15.00 8.54
N ASP A 25 -1.77 -15.73 7.99
CA ASP A 25 -1.72 -17.19 8.02
C ASP A 25 -0.70 -17.69 7.00
N LEU A 26 0.22 -18.55 7.45
CA LEU A 26 1.32 -19.10 6.65
C LEU A 26 1.02 -20.51 6.10
N SER A 27 -0.12 -21.10 6.47
CA SER A 27 -0.49 -22.44 6.02
C SER A 27 -1.36 -22.39 4.76
N ASP A 28 -1.06 -23.24 3.78
CA ASP A 28 -1.92 -23.45 2.59
C ASP A 28 -3.17 -24.27 2.86
N ASP A 29 -3.13 -25.14 3.87
CA ASP A 29 -4.16 -26.11 4.17
C ASP A 29 -5.37 -25.51 4.93
N GLY A 30 -5.38 -24.19 5.11
CA GLY A 30 -6.36 -23.48 5.93
C GLY A 30 -6.24 -23.80 7.42
N SER A 31 -5.23 -24.57 7.85
CA SER A 31 -4.97 -24.80 9.25
C SER A 31 -4.33 -23.55 9.84
N ALA A 32 -4.96 -22.93 10.84
CA ALA A 32 -4.42 -21.78 11.58
C ALA A 32 -3.21 -22.15 12.47
N SER A 33 -2.52 -23.24 12.13
CA SER A 33 -1.36 -23.80 12.82
C SER A 33 -0.17 -22.86 12.71
N ARG A 34 0.10 -22.36 11.49
CA ARG A 34 1.25 -21.50 11.21
C ARG A 34 0.76 -20.10 10.89
N TYR A 35 1.24 -19.12 11.64
CA TYR A 35 0.89 -17.74 11.42
C TYR A 35 2.05 -16.83 11.81
N LEU A 36 2.06 -15.66 11.20
CA LEU A 36 2.92 -14.54 11.55
C LEU A 36 2.02 -13.43 12.10
N GLU A 37 2.34 -12.95 13.28
CA GLU A 37 1.67 -11.81 13.89
C GLU A 37 2.57 -10.59 13.79
N ILE A 38 2.08 -9.56 13.11
CA ILE A 38 2.72 -8.25 13.04
C ILE A 38 2.17 -7.43 14.20
N ALA A 39 3.06 -7.10 15.14
CA ALA A 39 2.71 -6.34 16.32
C ALA A 39 2.60 -4.83 16.01
N VAL A 40 2.80 -3.99 17.03
CA VAL A 40 2.68 -2.53 16.91
C VAL A 40 3.79 -1.96 16.03
N LEU A 41 3.42 -1.05 15.12
CA LEU A 41 4.36 -0.35 14.26
C LEU A 41 5.30 0.58 15.02
N GLN A 42 6.55 0.59 14.57
CA GLN A 42 7.67 1.38 15.04
C GLN A 42 8.36 2.05 13.84
N ASP A 43 9.12 3.11 14.08
CA ASP A 43 10.01 3.74 13.09
C ASP A 43 9.33 4.01 11.72
N MET A 44 8.14 4.62 11.72
CA MET A 44 7.39 4.94 10.49
C MET A 44 7.88 6.24 9.85
N HIS A 45 8.17 6.19 8.56
CA HIS A 45 8.57 7.37 7.79
C HIS A 45 8.30 7.19 6.29
N LEU A 46 7.98 8.28 5.61
CA LEU A 46 7.72 8.27 4.18
C LEU A 46 9.04 8.33 3.38
N ILE A 47 9.16 7.47 2.38
CA ILE A 47 10.30 7.42 1.45
C ILE A 47 9.81 7.88 0.08
N GLU A 48 10.44 8.94 -0.42
CA GLU A 48 10.14 9.52 -1.73
C GLU A 48 10.20 8.48 -2.84
N GLY A 49 9.17 8.48 -3.69
CA GLY A 49 9.02 7.54 -4.81
C GLY A 49 8.70 6.09 -4.43
N VAL A 50 8.66 5.74 -3.14
CA VAL A 50 8.46 4.35 -2.69
C VAL A 50 7.16 4.21 -1.91
N GLY A 51 7.00 4.93 -0.79
CA GLY A 51 5.84 4.81 0.09
C GLY A 51 6.24 4.90 1.55
N LEU A 52 5.44 4.32 2.45
CA LEU A 52 5.72 4.36 3.89
C LEU A 52 6.60 3.18 4.28
N SER A 53 7.79 3.46 4.81
CA SER A 53 8.62 2.46 5.46
C SER A 53 8.26 2.37 6.92
N VAL A 54 8.19 1.13 7.41
CA VAL A 54 7.78 0.82 8.76
C VAL A 54 8.66 -0.29 9.31
N THR A 55 8.98 -0.23 10.59
CA THR A 55 9.58 -1.37 11.31
C THR A 55 8.55 -1.90 12.30
N ALA A 56 8.40 -3.21 12.42
CA ALA A 56 7.55 -3.79 13.45
C ALA A 56 8.24 -4.99 14.09
N PRO A 57 7.98 -5.31 15.35
CA PRO A 57 8.27 -6.64 15.86
C PRO A 57 7.27 -7.62 15.24
N ILE A 58 7.74 -8.82 14.90
CA ILE A 58 6.88 -9.93 14.46
C ILE A 58 7.06 -11.15 15.36
N GLU A 59 5.99 -11.88 15.59
CA GLU A 59 6.02 -13.21 16.21
C GLU A 59 5.57 -14.25 15.19
N ILE A 60 6.46 -15.19 14.91
CA ILE A 60 6.20 -16.30 13.99
C ILE A 60 5.88 -17.53 14.84
N HIS A 61 4.67 -18.04 14.65
CA HIS A 61 4.23 -19.29 15.25
C HIS A 61 4.36 -20.40 14.23
N TRP A 62 5.30 -21.31 14.47
CA TRP A 62 5.56 -22.45 13.59
C TRP A 62 5.55 -23.76 14.40
N PRO A 63 4.37 -24.34 14.66
CA PRO A 63 4.29 -25.66 15.26
C PRO A 63 4.71 -26.69 14.20
N ASP A 64 5.90 -27.25 14.37
CA ASP A 64 6.25 -28.51 13.72
C ASP A 64 5.96 -29.67 14.68
N ARG A 65 5.77 -30.88 14.16
CA ARG A 65 5.39 -32.08 14.93
C ARG A 65 6.40 -32.48 16.02
N GLN A 66 7.57 -31.84 16.07
CA GLN A 66 8.63 -32.14 17.05
C GLN A 66 9.13 -30.91 17.83
N LEU A 67 8.88 -29.68 17.35
CA LEU A 67 9.22 -28.45 18.06
C LEU A 67 8.12 -27.41 17.91
N LEU A 68 7.53 -27.02 19.05
CA LEU A 68 6.69 -25.83 19.19
C LEU A 68 7.62 -24.61 19.20
N THR A 69 7.99 -24.15 18.01
CA THR A 69 8.94 -23.03 17.92
C THR A 69 8.18 -21.74 17.65
N ARG A 70 8.21 -20.85 18.64
CA ARG A 70 7.83 -19.45 18.50
C ARG A 70 9.09 -18.66 18.30
N PHE A 71 9.10 -17.85 17.27
CA PHE A 71 10.23 -17.02 16.91
C PHE A 71 9.81 -15.57 16.97
N ARG A 72 10.54 -14.78 17.73
CA ARG A 72 10.33 -13.33 17.81
C ARG A 72 11.44 -12.62 17.06
N VAL A 73 11.04 -11.75 16.14
CA VAL A 73 11.96 -10.88 15.41
C VAL A 73 11.67 -9.46 15.86
N GLU A 74 12.62 -8.82 16.53
CA GLU A 74 12.41 -7.49 17.11
C GLU A 74 12.27 -6.40 16.04
N ARG A 75 12.93 -6.56 14.89
CA ARG A 75 12.90 -5.59 13.80
C ARG A 75 12.63 -6.27 12.47
N PHE A 76 11.41 -6.08 11.99
CA PHE A 76 10.95 -6.53 10.69
C PHE A 76 10.60 -5.30 9.84
N GLY A 77 11.32 -5.13 8.73
CA GLY A 77 11.01 -4.06 7.78
C GLY A 77 9.75 -4.37 6.99
N LEU A 78 8.85 -3.40 6.90
CA LEU A 78 7.65 -3.41 6.08
C LEU A 78 7.62 -2.15 5.23
N ARG A 79 6.99 -2.24 4.06
CA ARG A 79 6.72 -1.09 3.20
C ARG A 79 5.27 -1.11 2.75
N LEU A 80 4.59 0.02 2.90
CA LEU A 80 3.30 0.26 2.27
C LEU A 80 3.55 1.04 0.98
N GLU A 81 3.31 0.40 -0.15
CA GLU A 81 3.56 0.92 -1.49
C GLU A 81 2.23 1.36 -2.14
N PRO A 82 1.93 2.67 -2.13
CA PRO A 82 0.77 3.19 -2.82
C PRO A 82 1.02 3.17 -4.33
N HIS A 83 0.05 2.69 -5.10
CA HIS A 83 0.08 2.68 -6.55
C HIS A 83 -1.33 2.81 -7.12
N LEU A 84 -1.41 3.21 -8.39
CA LEU A 84 -2.68 3.38 -9.08
C LEU A 84 -3.04 2.12 -9.85
N VAL A 85 -4.29 1.69 -9.72
CA VAL A 85 -4.85 0.55 -10.45
C VAL A 85 -6.11 0.99 -11.20
N PRO A 86 -6.38 0.45 -12.41
CA PRO A 86 -7.65 0.68 -13.08
C PRO A 86 -8.81 0.10 -12.26
N SER A 87 -9.95 0.79 -12.26
CA SER A 87 -11.20 0.33 -11.66
C SER A 87 -12.36 0.46 -12.67
N PRO A 88 -13.52 -0.16 -12.43
CA PRO A 88 -14.69 0.02 -13.28
C PRO A 88 -15.15 1.48 -13.42
N ALA A 89 -14.90 2.30 -12.38
CA ALA A 89 -15.23 3.73 -12.37
C ALA A 89 -14.08 4.62 -12.90
N GLY A 90 -12.93 4.05 -13.26
CA GLY A 90 -11.77 4.77 -13.78
C GLY A 90 -10.47 4.30 -13.12
N MET A 91 -10.06 4.98 -12.06
CA MET A 91 -8.80 4.71 -11.37
C MET A 91 -9.03 4.63 -9.86
N ALA A 92 -8.28 3.75 -9.20
CA ALA A 92 -8.28 3.60 -7.75
C ALA A 92 -6.85 3.67 -7.20
N LEU A 93 -6.73 4.16 -5.95
CA LEU A 93 -5.49 4.11 -5.19
C LEU A 93 -5.46 2.80 -4.40
N LYS A 94 -4.52 1.92 -4.71
CA LYS A 94 -4.26 0.69 -3.96
C LYS A 94 -3.00 0.84 -3.13
N VAL A 95 -3.03 0.40 -1.88
CA VAL A 95 -1.84 0.36 -1.02
C VAL A 95 -1.46 -1.09 -0.80
N ASP A 96 -0.31 -1.51 -1.35
CA ASP A 96 0.22 -2.86 -1.17
C ASP A 96 1.11 -2.91 0.07
N LEU A 97 1.03 -4.00 0.85
CA LEU A 97 2.03 -4.31 1.86
C LEU A 97 3.15 -5.15 1.22
N ARG A 98 4.40 -4.73 1.39
CA ARG A 98 5.60 -5.46 0.98
C ARG A 98 6.48 -5.74 2.19
N CYS A 99 7.13 -6.90 2.18
CA CYS A 99 8.19 -7.16 3.13
C CYS A 99 9.46 -6.38 2.73
N GLY A 100 10.09 -5.76 3.72
CA GLY A 100 11.43 -5.20 3.62
C GLY A 100 12.49 -6.23 4.02
N ASP A 101 13.67 -5.74 4.40
CA ASP A 101 14.73 -6.59 4.91
C ASP A 101 14.35 -7.20 6.26
N ILE A 102 14.58 -8.52 6.37
CA ILE A 102 14.38 -9.28 7.60
C ILE A 102 15.75 -9.54 8.21
N ASP A 103 16.00 -9.04 9.41
CA ASP A 103 17.28 -9.26 10.10
C ASP A 103 17.18 -10.49 11.01
N LEU A 104 17.27 -11.69 10.44
CA LEU A 104 17.25 -12.95 11.18
C LEU A 104 18.67 -13.35 11.64
N ARG A 105 19.32 -12.52 12.47
CA ARG A 105 20.71 -12.74 12.93
C ARG A 105 20.98 -14.12 13.54
N TRP A 106 19.95 -14.79 14.05
CA TRP A 106 20.04 -16.07 14.75
C TRP A 106 19.65 -17.28 13.88
N ILE A 107 19.16 -17.05 12.64
CA ILE A 107 18.80 -18.13 11.71
C ILE A 107 19.91 -18.31 10.67
N PRO A 108 20.30 -19.56 10.33
CA PRO A 108 21.18 -19.81 9.21
C PRO A 108 20.66 -19.17 7.91
N LYS A 109 21.53 -18.48 7.16
CA LYS A 109 21.19 -17.75 5.92
C LYS A 109 20.39 -18.56 4.89
N ALA A 110 20.56 -19.89 4.86
CA ALA A 110 19.83 -20.76 3.95
C ALA A 110 18.33 -20.86 4.27
N ILE A 111 17.96 -20.80 5.56
CA ILE A 111 16.56 -20.86 6.02
C ILE A 111 15.92 -19.47 5.90
N ASP A 112 16.72 -18.42 6.15
CA ASP A 112 16.31 -17.02 6.03
C ASP A 112 15.74 -16.70 4.64
N GLY A 113 16.45 -17.04 3.56
CA GLY A 113 15.98 -16.74 2.21
C GLY A 113 14.67 -17.44 1.81
N LEU A 114 14.46 -18.68 2.26
CA LEU A 114 13.20 -19.41 1.99
C LEU A 114 12.04 -18.84 2.80
N LEU A 115 12.27 -18.53 4.07
CA LEU A 115 11.25 -17.97 4.95
C LEU A 115 10.87 -16.55 4.52
N ALA A 116 11.85 -15.71 4.18
CA ALA A 116 11.62 -14.36 3.66
C ALA A 116 10.77 -14.38 2.40
N LYS A 117 11.08 -15.30 1.47
CA LYS A 117 10.32 -15.45 0.21
C LYS A 117 8.89 -15.94 0.46
N GLU A 118 8.70 -16.90 1.36
CA GLU A 118 7.37 -17.39 1.73
C GLU A 118 6.54 -16.28 2.39
N ILE A 119 7.13 -15.56 3.36
CA ILE A 119 6.47 -14.44 4.04
C ILE A 119 6.11 -13.34 3.03
N ASP A 120 7.04 -12.93 2.15
CA ASP A 120 6.74 -11.91 1.13
C ASP A 120 5.62 -12.39 0.20
N SER A 121 5.63 -13.65 -0.24
CA SER A 121 4.56 -14.21 -1.06
C SER A 121 3.20 -14.18 -0.34
N ARG A 122 3.16 -14.53 0.95
CA ARG A 122 1.93 -14.52 1.76
C ARG A 122 1.43 -13.12 2.04
N VAL A 123 2.32 -12.22 2.41
CA VAL A 123 2.00 -10.81 2.68
C VAL A 123 1.45 -10.15 1.42
N ARG A 124 2.01 -10.45 0.24
CA ARG A 124 1.47 -9.98 -1.04
C ARG A 124 0.10 -10.59 -1.37
N ALA A 125 -0.07 -11.88 -1.08
CA ALA A 125 -1.34 -12.58 -1.29
C ALA A 125 -2.43 -12.14 -0.32
N MET A 126 -2.05 -11.61 0.85
CA MET A 126 -2.99 -11.24 1.90
C MET A 126 -3.93 -10.12 1.49
N GLU A 127 -3.67 -9.42 0.38
CA GLU A 127 -4.45 -8.27 -0.09
C GLU A 127 -5.01 -7.51 1.12
N LEU A 128 -4.12 -6.96 1.93
CA LEU A 128 -4.44 -5.84 2.83
C LEU A 128 -4.78 -4.64 1.94
N GLY A 129 -5.72 -4.86 1.04
CA GLY A 129 -5.98 -4.13 -0.18
C GLY A 129 -6.91 -3.03 0.20
N PHE A 130 -6.39 -2.08 0.95
CA PHE A 130 -6.99 -0.77 0.96
C PHE A 130 -6.97 -0.28 -0.49
N THR A 131 -8.15 -0.31 -1.08
CA THR A 131 -8.40 0.16 -2.42
C THR A 131 -9.40 1.28 -2.26
N TRP A 132 -8.95 2.49 -2.52
CA TRP A 132 -9.82 3.66 -2.53
C TRP A 132 -10.16 4.01 -3.98
N ASP A 133 -11.39 3.70 -4.37
CA ASP A 133 -11.96 4.16 -5.63
C ASP A 133 -12.37 5.63 -5.50
N PHE A 134 -11.41 6.50 -5.83
CA PHE A 134 -11.65 7.94 -5.77
C PHE A 134 -12.55 8.41 -6.92
N SER A 135 -12.62 7.68 -8.04
CA SER A 135 -13.58 7.99 -9.11
C SER A 135 -15.03 7.84 -8.63
N GLU A 136 -15.32 6.76 -7.89
CA GLU A 136 -16.62 6.57 -7.25
C GLU A 136 -16.89 7.65 -6.20
N THR A 137 -15.90 7.96 -5.36
CA THR A 137 -16.04 8.98 -4.30
C THR A 137 -16.31 10.39 -4.84
N LEU A 138 -15.78 10.71 -6.03
CA LEU A 138 -15.99 12.01 -6.68
C LEU A 138 -17.33 12.10 -7.43
N SER A 139 -17.98 10.97 -7.69
CA SER A 139 -19.26 10.93 -8.40
C SER A 139 -20.39 11.32 -7.45
N PHE A 140 -20.98 12.50 -7.67
CA PHE A 140 -22.04 13.03 -6.81
C PHE A 140 -23.38 13.10 -7.55
N HIS A 141 -24.32 12.26 -7.12
CA HIS A 141 -25.70 12.32 -7.58
C HIS A 141 -26.52 13.23 -6.66
N LEU A 142 -27.14 14.27 -7.22
CA LEU A 142 -28.12 15.07 -6.47
C LEU A 142 -29.43 14.29 -6.37
N ASP A 143 -29.89 14.06 -5.15
CA ASP A 143 -31.16 13.40 -4.91
C ASP A 143 -32.34 14.19 -5.52
N GLU A 144 -33.28 13.46 -6.10
CA GLU A 144 -34.36 13.96 -6.94
C GLU A 144 -35.31 14.90 -6.17
N ALA A 145 -35.39 14.70 -4.85
CA ALA A 145 -36.26 15.38 -3.90
C ALA A 145 -36.05 16.92 -3.82
N SER A 146 -34.94 17.44 -4.34
CA SER A 146 -34.64 18.87 -4.25
C SER A 146 -35.57 19.76 -5.10
N GLY A 147 -36.35 19.21 -6.04
CA GLY A 147 -37.52 19.83 -6.72
C GLY A 147 -37.33 21.16 -7.46
N ARG A 148 -36.18 21.81 -7.31
CA ARG A 148 -35.89 23.19 -7.69
C ARG A 148 -34.57 23.33 -8.47
N SER A 149 -33.77 22.27 -8.58
CA SER A 149 -32.56 22.27 -9.39
C SER A 149 -32.85 21.80 -10.82
N THR A 150 -32.48 22.60 -11.82
CA THR A 150 -32.45 22.17 -13.24
C THR A 150 -31.29 21.23 -13.54
N VAL A 151 -30.29 21.18 -12.65
CA VAL A 151 -29.17 20.24 -12.72
C VAL A 151 -29.60 18.93 -12.06
N ALA A 152 -29.60 17.85 -12.84
CA ALA A 152 -29.91 16.50 -12.39
C ALA A 152 -28.69 15.82 -11.74
N GLY A 153 -27.47 16.21 -12.12
CA GLY A 153 -26.25 15.69 -11.51
C GLY A 153 -24.99 16.22 -12.17
N PHE A 154 -23.87 15.96 -11.51
CA PHE A 154 -22.53 16.18 -12.04
C PHE A 154 -21.90 14.81 -12.26
N ASP A 155 -21.37 14.60 -13.46
CA ASP A 155 -20.61 13.42 -13.81
C ASP A 155 -19.15 13.82 -13.99
N PHE A 156 -18.23 13.06 -13.39
CA PHE A 156 -16.80 13.33 -13.48
C PHE A 156 -16.13 12.16 -14.20
N ASP A 157 -15.71 12.40 -15.44
CA ASP A 157 -14.94 11.44 -16.21
C ASP A 157 -13.45 11.58 -15.85
N VAL A 158 -12.91 10.53 -15.22
CA VAL A 158 -11.51 10.43 -14.79
C VAL A 158 -10.80 9.41 -15.68
N SER A 159 -10.08 9.92 -16.68
CA SER A 159 -9.38 9.07 -17.64
C SER A 159 -7.94 8.73 -17.24
N SER A 160 -7.36 9.48 -16.30
CA SER A 160 -6.01 9.25 -15.80
C SER A 160 -5.83 9.84 -14.41
N ALA A 161 -4.83 9.36 -13.68
CA ALA A 161 -4.37 9.92 -12.43
C ALA A 161 -2.85 9.77 -12.34
N LYS A 162 -2.22 10.68 -11.58
CA LYS A 162 -0.80 10.62 -11.27
C LYS A 162 -0.62 10.64 -9.77
N LEU A 163 0.07 9.64 -9.24
CA LEU A 163 0.49 9.57 -7.84
C LEU A 163 1.93 10.08 -7.73
N VAL A 164 2.17 10.98 -6.79
CA VAL A 164 3.50 11.47 -6.42
C VAL A 164 3.72 11.14 -4.96
N VAL A 165 4.74 10.32 -4.68
CA VAL A 165 5.15 9.99 -3.31
C VAL A 165 6.29 10.93 -2.94
N GLY A 166 6.01 11.98 -2.16
CA GLY A 166 7.01 12.91 -1.66
C GLY A 166 7.65 12.43 -0.35
N ALA A 167 8.51 13.26 0.23
CA ALA A 167 9.11 12.98 1.54
C ALA A 167 8.19 13.29 2.74
N ARG A 168 7.07 14.01 2.50
CA ARG A 168 6.14 14.49 3.53
C ARG A 168 4.67 14.29 3.20
N ALA A 169 4.36 13.87 1.97
CA ALA A 169 2.99 13.69 1.55
C ALA A 169 2.91 12.75 0.35
N LEU A 170 1.76 12.11 0.22
CA LEU A 170 1.28 11.49 -1.00
C LEU A 170 0.37 12.50 -1.71
N GLU A 171 0.68 12.81 -2.96
CA GLU A 171 -0.16 13.68 -3.78
C GLU A 171 -0.77 12.89 -4.92
N LEU A 172 -2.10 12.94 -5.01
CA LEU A 172 -2.87 12.36 -6.09
C LEU A 172 -3.41 13.48 -6.98
N LEU A 173 -2.92 13.51 -8.22
CA LEU A 173 -3.29 14.48 -9.25
C LEU A 173 -4.24 13.82 -10.24
N VAL A 174 -5.48 14.30 -10.29
CA VAL A 174 -6.55 13.69 -11.08
C VAL A 174 -7.09 14.71 -12.10
N PRO A 175 -6.62 14.68 -13.36
CA PRO A 175 -7.26 15.44 -14.43
C PRO A 175 -8.64 14.85 -14.73
N MET A 176 -9.67 15.69 -14.72
CA MET A 176 -11.04 15.26 -14.94
C MET A 176 -11.82 16.20 -15.86
N LYS A 177 -12.78 15.61 -16.56
CA LYS A 177 -13.81 16.31 -17.33
C LYS A 177 -15.12 16.29 -16.54
N MET A 178 -15.75 17.44 -16.41
CA MET A 178 -17.03 17.57 -15.71
C MET A 178 -18.15 17.65 -16.75
N GLY A 179 -19.05 16.68 -16.70
CA GLY A 179 -20.35 16.70 -17.39
C GLY A 179 -21.43 17.23 -16.45
N ILE A 180 -22.35 18.04 -16.99
CA ILE A 180 -23.52 18.51 -16.25
C ILE A 180 -24.75 17.91 -16.93
N SER A 181 -25.44 17.02 -16.23
CA SER A 181 -26.71 16.48 -16.68
C SER A 181 -27.84 17.39 -16.21
N ARG A 182 -28.69 17.85 -17.13
CA ARG A 182 -29.84 18.72 -16.81
C ARG A 182 -31.14 17.92 -16.88
N ARG A 183 -32.04 18.18 -15.94
CA ARG A 183 -33.36 17.54 -15.89
C ARG A 183 -34.25 18.11 -17.01
N GLY A 184 -34.89 17.25 -17.79
CA GLY A 184 -35.96 17.64 -18.73
C GLY A 184 -35.54 18.10 -20.12
N VAL A 185 -34.25 18.15 -20.44
CA VAL A 185 -33.81 18.19 -21.85
C VAL A 185 -33.63 16.73 -22.28
N GLY A 186 -34.73 16.09 -22.70
CA GLY A 186 -34.63 14.78 -23.37
C GLY A 186 -33.55 14.88 -24.45
N PRO A 187 -32.74 13.82 -24.69
CA PRO A 187 -31.52 13.88 -25.47
C PRO A 187 -31.83 14.65 -26.74
N GLN A 188 -31.43 15.93 -26.75
CA GLN A 188 -31.63 16.77 -27.90
C GLN A 188 -30.61 16.17 -28.83
N ALA A 189 -31.08 15.29 -29.72
CA ALA A 189 -30.30 14.72 -30.78
C ALA A 189 -29.48 15.88 -31.30
N LEU A 190 -28.17 15.83 -31.02
CA LEU A 190 -27.22 16.77 -31.58
C LEU A 190 -27.66 16.85 -33.04
N PRO A 191 -28.09 18.03 -33.55
CA PRO A 191 -28.45 18.11 -34.94
C PRO A 191 -27.26 17.51 -35.64
N ALA A 192 -27.51 16.42 -36.37
CA ALA A 192 -26.54 15.80 -37.24
C ALA A 192 -26.17 16.90 -38.22
N SER A 193 -25.24 17.75 -37.79
CA SER A 193 -24.59 18.74 -38.60
C SER A 193 -23.72 17.89 -39.47
N ALA A 194 -24.35 17.39 -40.54
CA ALA A 194 -23.85 17.50 -41.89
C ALA A 194 -22.33 17.59 -41.95
N SER A 195 -21.65 16.55 -41.48
CA SER A 195 -20.50 16.02 -42.19
C SER A 195 -21.05 15.15 -43.31
N GLU A 196 -21.77 15.79 -44.23
CA GLU A 196 -21.85 15.34 -45.61
C GLU A 196 -20.46 15.65 -46.19
N LEU A 197 -19.49 14.81 -45.81
CA LEU A 197 -18.22 14.73 -46.50
C LEU A 197 -18.53 14.19 -47.91
N PRO A 198 -18.11 14.90 -48.97
CA PRO A 198 -18.35 14.46 -50.34
C PRO A 198 -17.76 13.06 -50.57
N PRO A 199 -18.46 12.20 -51.31
CA PRO A 199 -18.00 10.85 -51.62
C PRO A 199 -17.07 10.92 -52.83
N GLU A 200 -15.81 11.32 -52.67
CA GLU A 200 -14.84 11.13 -53.75
C GLU A 200 -13.44 10.72 -53.26
N LEU A 201 -12.92 9.73 -53.99
CA LEU A 201 -11.55 9.24 -54.04
C LEU A 201 -11.17 8.12 -53.06
N THR A 202 -11.78 6.96 -53.31
CA THR A 202 -11.00 5.72 -53.43
C THR A 202 -9.79 5.94 -54.35
N THR A 203 -8.60 5.96 -53.80
CA THR A 203 -7.39 5.49 -54.48
C THR A 203 -6.64 4.62 -53.49
N ASN A 204 -6.90 3.31 -53.58
CA ASN A 204 -6.02 2.29 -53.07
C ASN A 204 -4.73 2.37 -53.88
N GLU A 205 -3.75 3.11 -53.38
CA GLU A 205 -2.39 3.01 -53.86
C GLU A 205 -1.78 1.74 -53.24
N PRO A 206 -1.32 0.77 -54.04
CA PRO A 206 -0.65 -0.42 -53.51
C PRO A 206 0.69 -0.01 -52.91
N VAL A 207 0.84 -0.23 -51.61
CA VAL A 207 2.13 -0.08 -50.91
C VAL A 207 3.14 -1.01 -51.60
N PRO A 208 4.24 -0.47 -52.16
CA PRO A 208 5.30 -1.30 -52.70
C PRO A 208 5.93 -2.11 -51.55
N ALA A 209 6.10 -3.40 -51.81
CA ALA A 209 6.84 -4.32 -50.95
C ALA A 209 8.21 -3.71 -50.61
N ALA A 210 8.34 -3.20 -49.38
CA ALA A 210 9.62 -2.80 -48.84
C ALA A 210 10.49 -4.06 -48.76
N ALA A 211 11.61 -3.99 -49.48
CA ALA A 211 12.63 -5.00 -49.50
C ALA A 211 13.05 -5.37 -48.07
N ASN A 212 13.09 -6.68 -47.81
CA ASN A 212 13.81 -7.24 -46.69
C ASN A 212 15.27 -6.76 -46.78
N GLU A 213 15.65 -5.79 -45.95
CA GLU A 213 17.05 -5.55 -45.66
C GLU A 213 17.60 -6.78 -44.92
N PRO A 214 18.75 -7.32 -45.36
CA PRO A 214 19.38 -8.44 -44.69
C PRO A 214 19.83 -8.01 -43.29
N VAL A 215 19.36 -8.74 -42.29
CA VAL A 215 19.86 -8.68 -40.91
C VAL A 215 21.39 -8.86 -40.94
N PRO A 216 22.18 -7.88 -40.49
CA PRO A 216 23.62 -8.05 -40.40
C PRO A 216 23.93 -9.15 -39.38
N ALA A 217 24.76 -10.08 -39.82
CA ALA A 217 25.27 -11.19 -39.07
C ALA A 217 25.80 -10.76 -37.70
N THR A 218 25.39 -11.51 -36.67
CA THR A 218 26.16 -11.91 -35.50
C THR A 218 27.37 -11.01 -35.21
N ALA A 219 27.14 -9.96 -34.42
CA ALA A 219 28.22 -9.29 -33.72
C ALA A 219 28.88 -10.30 -32.78
N GLU A 220 30.15 -10.55 -33.07
CA GLU A 220 31.10 -11.29 -32.24
C GLU A 220 31.02 -10.81 -30.78
N PRO A 221 30.90 -11.73 -29.80
CA PRO A 221 30.84 -11.35 -28.40
C PRO A 221 32.12 -10.60 -28.01
N ALA A 222 31.93 -9.38 -27.52
CA ALA A 222 33.02 -8.55 -27.02
C ALA A 222 33.86 -9.35 -26.00
N PRO A 223 35.21 -9.27 -26.08
CA PRO A 223 36.09 -9.97 -25.17
C PRO A 223 35.79 -9.56 -23.73
N ALA A 224 35.75 -10.57 -22.84
CA ALA A 224 35.49 -10.39 -21.43
C ALA A 224 36.37 -9.27 -20.84
N PRO A 225 35.80 -8.36 -20.03
CA PRO A 225 36.57 -7.32 -19.38
C PRO A 225 37.66 -7.98 -18.54
N LYS A 226 38.92 -7.57 -18.77
CA LYS A 226 40.05 -7.98 -17.94
C LYS A 226 39.74 -7.66 -16.47
N PRO A 227 40.10 -8.54 -15.52
CA PRO A 227 39.88 -8.30 -14.10
C PRO A 227 40.54 -6.98 -13.71
N VAL A 228 39.71 -6.01 -13.32
CA VAL A 228 40.18 -4.76 -12.72
C VAL A 228 40.83 -5.14 -11.41
N ALA A 229 42.11 -4.79 -11.29
CA ALA A 229 42.90 -5.03 -10.10
C ALA A 229 42.17 -4.49 -8.87
N GLU A 230 42.08 -5.34 -7.86
CA GLU A 230 41.51 -5.08 -6.55
C GLU A 230 42.08 -3.76 -5.98
N PRO A 231 41.23 -2.77 -5.65
CA PRO A 231 41.72 -1.52 -5.06
C PRO A 231 42.32 -1.84 -3.68
N LYS A 232 43.62 -1.58 -3.57
CA LYS A 232 44.41 -1.71 -2.34
C LYS A 232 43.66 -1.03 -1.17
N PRO A 233 43.49 -1.70 -0.01
CA PRO A 233 42.75 -1.15 1.10
C PRO A 233 43.35 0.19 1.53
N ARG A 234 42.51 1.24 1.53
CA ARG A 234 42.87 2.53 2.14
C ARG A 234 43.13 2.30 3.63
N PRO A 235 44.23 2.83 4.19
CA PRO A 235 44.41 2.84 5.64
C PRO A 235 43.26 3.57 6.31
N ALA A 236 42.76 2.98 7.41
CA ALA A 236 41.67 3.55 8.19
C ALA A 236 42.03 4.98 8.67
N PRO A 237 41.10 5.94 8.60
CA PRO A 237 41.31 7.24 9.22
C PRO A 237 41.47 7.05 10.72
N SER A 238 42.60 7.52 11.25
CA SER A 238 42.86 7.58 12.69
C SER A 238 41.81 8.48 13.35
N THR A 239 40.91 7.89 14.12
CA THR A 239 39.96 8.64 14.95
C THR A 239 40.75 9.41 16.01
N PRO A 240 40.61 10.74 16.11
CA PRO A 240 41.19 11.49 17.21
C PRO A 240 40.48 11.12 18.51
N ILE A 241 41.28 10.82 19.52
CA ILE A 241 40.88 10.59 20.92
C ILE A 241 40.28 11.90 21.46
N PRO A 242 39.00 11.95 21.87
CA PRO A 242 38.48 13.11 22.58
C PRO A 242 39.07 13.15 23.99
N ALA A 243 39.70 14.28 24.30
CA ALA A 243 40.23 14.63 25.59
C ALA A 243 39.13 14.62 26.67
N ALA A 244 39.51 14.10 27.84
CA ALA A 244 38.73 14.17 29.06
C ALA A 244 38.42 15.63 29.43
N ALA A 245 37.14 15.93 29.60
CA ALA A 245 36.69 17.11 30.32
C ALA A 245 36.02 16.64 31.62
N ASN A 246 36.64 17.10 32.71
CA ASN A 246 36.27 16.92 34.10
C ASN A 246 35.13 17.90 34.47
N GLU A 247 34.59 17.72 35.67
CA GLU A 247 33.73 18.66 36.42
C GLU A 247 32.28 18.83 35.91
N ALA A 248 31.24 18.88 36.74
CA ALA A 248 31.14 19.00 38.19
C ALA A 248 29.80 18.42 38.68
N ALA A 249 29.82 17.95 39.91
CA ALA A 249 28.67 17.46 40.67
C ALA A 249 27.56 18.52 40.78
N ALA A 250 26.33 18.13 40.43
CA ALA A 250 25.11 18.78 40.87
C ALA A 250 24.21 17.76 41.59
N LYS A 251 24.00 18.07 42.86
CA LYS A 251 23.21 17.43 43.92
C LYS A 251 21.78 17.07 43.49
N PRO A 252 21.26 15.86 43.83
CA PRO A 252 19.85 15.53 43.57
C PRO A 252 18.92 16.18 44.61
N ALA A 253 17.86 16.82 44.13
CA ALA A 253 16.73 17.27 44.95
C ALA A 253 15.73 16.10 45.13
N PRO A 254 15.02 16.03 46.27
CA PRO A 254 14.31 14.83 46.70
C PRO A 254 12.95 14.64 46.03
N ALA A 255 12.55 13.36 46.01
CA ALA A 255 11.33 12.79 45.50
C ALA A 255 10.04 13.46 46.02
N THR A 256 9.13 13.74 45.09
CA THR A 256 7.70 13.91 45.37
C THR A 256 6.97 12.67 44.88
N ALA A 257 6.34 11.96 45.83
CA ALA A 257 5.53 10.78 45.59
C ALA A 257 4.29 11.08 44.74
N PRO A 258 3.85 10.18 43.85
CA PRO A 258 2.47 10.19 43.38
C PRO A 258 1.56 9.54 44.43
N THR A 259 0.62 10.33 44.92
CA THR A 259 -0.53 9.90 45.72
C THR A 259 -1.34 8.84 44.97
N GLU A 260 -1.46 7.66 45.57
CA GLU A 260 -2.46 6.65 45.21
C GLU A 260 -3.87 7.22 45.39
N LEU A 261 -4.66 7.17 44.32
CA LEU A 261 -6.11 7.24 44.40
C LEU A 261 -6.66 5.89 43.91
N SER A 262 -6.78 5.01 44.89
CA SER A 262 -7.52 3.75 44.81
C SER A 262 -9.02 4.06 44.73
N VAL A 263 -9.64 3.70 43.62
CA VAL A 263 -11.11 3.60 43.50
C VAL A 263 -11.43 2.30 42.78
N SER A 264 -11.83 1.30 43.57
CA SER A 264 -12.59 0.15 43.10
C SER A 264 -14.03 0.57 42.83
N PRO A 265 -14.62 0.09 41.72
CA PRO A 265 -16.03 -0.26 41.76
C PRO A 265 -16.24 -1.75 41.45
N THR A 266 -16.61 -2.45 42.52
CA THR A 266 -17.55 -3.57 42.56
C THR A 266 -18.71 -3.39 41.58
N SER A 267 -18.93 -4.35 40.67
CA SER A 267 -20.19 -5.11 40.55
C SER A 267 -20.31 -5.84 39.21
N LYS A 268 -20.52 -7.15 39.31
CA LYS A 268 -21.17 -8.01 38.30
C LYS A 268 -22.54 -7.45 37.92
N PRO A 269 -22.99 -7.72 36.68
CA PRO A 269 -24.23 -8.49 36.58
C PRO A 269 -24.09 -9.71 35.67
N ASP A 270 -24.51 -10.85 36.24
CA ASP A 270 -24.91 -12.07 35.57
C ASP A 270 -25.85 -11.76 34.39
N SER A 271 -25.38 -12.00 33.16
CA SER A 271 -26.26 -12.08 31.99
C SER A 271 -26.25 -13.52 31.50
N LYS A 272 -27.28 -14.25 31.96
CA LYS A 272 -27.64 -15.58 31.49
C LYS A 272 -28.03 -15.49 30.00
N PRO A 273 -27.40 -16.22 29.07
CA PRO A 273 -27.78 -16.18 27.67
C PRO A 273 -29.16 -16.83 27.48
N THR A 274 -30.11 -16.05 26.96
CA THR A 274 -31.41 -16.54 26.48
C THR A 274 -31.18 -17.44 25.27
N PRO A 275 -31.69 -18.70 25.25
CA PRO A 275 -31.55 -19.56 24.08
C PRO A 275 -32.35 -19.01 22.89
N ARG A 276 -31.69 -18.93 21.74
CA ARG A 276 -32.27 -18.54 20.45
C ARG A 276 -33.26 -19.62 19.99
N PRO A 277 -34.48 -19.28 19.55
CA PRO A 277 -35.42 -20.28 19.03
C PRO A 277 -34.92 -20.86 17.70
N THR A 278 -34.86 -22.19 17.63
CA THR A 278 -34.57 -22.98 16.43
C THR A 278 -35.70 -22.81 15.41
N PRO A 279 -35.40 -22.48 14.13
CA PRO A 279 -36.42 -22.44 13.09
C PRO A 279 -36.93 -23.85 12.77
N ALA A 280 -38.26 -23.99 12.65
CA ALA A 280 -38.93 -25.24 12.31
C ALA A 280 -38.56 -25.71 10.88
N PRO A 281 -38.45 -27.03 10.64
CA PRO A 281 -38.17 -27.57 9.32
C PRO A 281 -39.36 -27.35 8.37
N THR A 282 -39.07 -26.76 7.21
CA THR A 282 -40.02 -26.63 6.10
C THR A 282 -40.37 -28.01 5.53
N PRO A 283 -41.66 -28.40 5.45
CA PRO A 283 -42.05 -29.64 4.77
C PRO A 283 -41.85 -29.50 3.26
N ARG A 284 -41.38 -30.60 2.64
CA ARG A 284 -41.22 -30.76 1.19
C ARG A 284 -42.56 -31.02 0.51
#